data_AF-A0A0Q8E0X9-F1
#
_entry.id   AF-A0A0Q8E0X9-F1
#
_cell.length_a   1.000
_cell.length_b   1.000
_cell.length_c   1.000
_cell.angle_alpha   90.00
_cell.angle_beta   90.00
_cell.angle_gamma   90.00
#
_symmetry.space_group_name_H-M   'P 1'
#
loop_
_entity.id
_entity.type
_entity.pdbx_description
1 polymer ?
#
loop_
_entity_poly.entity_id
_entity_poly.type
_entity_poly.pdbx_seq_one_letter_code
_entity_poly.pdbx_strand_id
1 'polypeptide(L)'
;MNYPSLAPDQIAILGSANNAASETRDVIRKFHEAFDRHDPQAMEDLVADDCVIENTNPAPNGARLLGKAACLANWQGLASSTSARFVREEVFVVGERAVIRWRYCWGTDDASSIRGINLMRVCGGRIVEAMGYVKGT
;
A
#
# COMPACT_ATOMS: atom_id res chain seq x y z
N MET A 1 2.08 18.00 14.05
CA MET A 1 2.70 18.21 12.74
C MET A 1 1.73 17.76 11.65
N ASN A 2 1.50 18.58 10.62
CA ASN A 2 0.64 18.20 9.50
C ASN A 2 1.51 17.78 8.31
N TYR A 3 1.70 16.48 8.12
CA TYR A 3 2.41 15.99 6.94
C TYR A 3 1.46 15.98 5.74
N PRO A 4 1.74 16.76 4.68
CA PRO A 4 0.95 16.71 3.46
C PRO A 4 1.14 15.34 2.80
N SER A 5 0.04 14.69 2.46
CA SER A 5 0.07 13.43 1.71
C SER A 5 0.05 13.74 0.22
N LEU A 6 0.79 12.98 -0.58
CA LEU A 6 0.63 13.01 -2.03
C LEU A 6 -0.82 12.64 -2.41
N ALA A 7 -1.37 13.27 -3.45
CA ALA A 7 -2.64 12.86 -4.03
C ALA A 7 -2.53 11.44 -4.61
N PRO A 8 -3.64 10.65 -4.64
CA PRO A 8 -3.61 9.26 -5.09
C PRO A 8 -3.01 9.02 -6.47
N ASP A 9 -3.13 9.99 -7.38
CA ASP A 9 -2.67 9.94 -8.76
C ASP A 9 -1.22 10.42 -8.96
N GLN A 10 -0.58 10.97 -7.92
CA GLN A 10 0.84 11.37 -7.95
C GLN A 10 1.75 10.14 -7.84
N ILE A 11 1.76 9.34 -8.91
CA ILE A 11 2.53 8.11 -9.06
C ILE A 11 3.42 8.23 -10.29
N ALA A 12 4.74 8.26 -10.08
CA ALA A 12 5.70 8.30 -11.18
C ALA A 12 5.82 6.93 -11.86
N ILE A 13 5.94 6.90 -13.19
CA ILE A 13 6.41 5.71 -13.92
C ILE A 13 7.88 5.94 -14.24
N LEU A 14 8.75 5.03 -13.77
CA LEU A 14 10.18 5.09 -14.07
C LEU A 14 10.51 4.15 -15.23
N GLY A 15 11.28 4.64 -16.19
CA GLY A 15 11.62 3.92 -17.42
C GLY A 15 10.58 4.12 -18.52
N SER A 16 10.56 3.21 -19.51
CA SER A 16 9.61 3.28 -20.62
C SER A 16 8.20 2.97 -20.13
N ALA A 17 7.26 3.89 -20.37
CA ALA A 17 5.85 3.62 -20.17
C ALA A 17 5.43 2.44 -21.07
N ASN A 18 4.96 1.37 -20.44
CA ASN A 18 4.39 0.20 -21.11
C ASN A 18 3.04 -0.14 -20.47
N ASN A 19 2.31 -1.07 -21.07
CA ASN A 19 0.98 -1.44 -20.58
C ASN A 19 1.00 -1.92 -19.13
N ALA A 20 2.01 -2.72 -18.74
CA ALA A 20 2.15 -3.21 -17.37
C ALA A 20 2.36 -2.07 -16.35
N ALA A 21 3.18 -1.07 -16.66
CA ALA A 21 3.40 0.08 -15.80
C ALA A 21 2.16 0.97 -15.67
N SER A 22 1.42 1.18 -16.77
CA SER A 22 0.16 1.92 -16.73
C SER A 22 -0.91 1.18 -15.91
N GLU A 23 -1.04 -0.13 -16.10
CA GLU A 23 -1.97 -0.97 -15.34
C GLU A 23 -1.62 -0.98 -13.85
N THR A 24 -0.34 -1.18 -13.52
CA THR A 24 0.16 -1.13 -12.14
C THR A 24 -0.14 0.23 -11.50
N ARG A 25 0.14 1.33 -12.20
CA ARG A 25 -0.17 2.68 -11.71
C ARG A 25 -1.66 2.84 -11.40
N ASP A 26 -2.54 2.35 -12.28
CA ASP A 26 -3.98 2.48 -12.10
C ASP A 26 -4.50 1.65 -10.93
N VAL A 27 -3.96 0.44 -10.73
CA VAL A 27 -4.29 -0.40 -9.56
C VAL A 27 -3.84 0.27 -8.27
N ILE A 28 -2.62 0.80 -8.22
CA ILE A 28 -2.08 1.48 -7.04
C ILE A 28 -2.85 2.77 -6.73
N ARG A 29 -3.25 3.54 -7.74
CA ARG A 29 -4.13 4.71 -7.56
C ARG A 29 -5.45 4.32 -6.92
N LYS A 30 -6.15 3.29 -7.44
CA LYS A 30 -7.42 2.80 -6.87
C LYS A 30 -7.24 2.27 -5.44
N PHE A 31 -6.13 1.58 -5.17
CA PHE A 31 -5.79 1.12 -3.84
C PHE A 31 -5.62 2.29 -2.86
N HIS A 32 -4.91 3.35 -3.25
CA HIS A 32 -4.82 4.57 -2.44
C HIS A 32 -6.16 5.26 -2.22
N GLU A 33 -7.01 5.34 -3.24
CA GLU A 33 -8.36 5.92 -3.13
C GLU A 33 -9.23 5.17 -2.11
N ALA A 34 -9.09 3.84 -2.02
CA ALA A 34 -9.79 3.05 -1.02
C ALA A 34 -9.38 3.42 0.42
N PHE A 35 -8.08 3.66 0.67
CA PHE A 35 -7.62 4.17 1.98
C PHE A 35 -8.10 5.59 2.25
N ASP A 36 -8.01 6.49 1.26
CA ASP A 36 -8.39 7.90 1.44
C ASP A 36 -9.90 8.08 1.70
N ARG A 37 -10.73 7.21 1.11
CA ARG A 37 -12.19 7.22 1.27
C ARG A 37 -12.68 6.39 2.45
N HIS A 38 -11.78 5.68 3.15
CA HIS A 38 -12.15 4.65 4.13
C HIS A 38 -13.16 3.64 3.56
N ASP A 39 -12.97 3.23 2.31
CA ASP A 39 -13.84 2.31 1.57
C ASP A 39 -13.16 0.94 1.43
N PRO A 40 -13.34 0.02 2.40
CA PRO A 40 -12.71 -1.29 2.37
C PRO A 40 -13.23 -2.18 1.23
N GLN A 41 -14.45 -1.97 0.73
CA GLN A 41 -15.03 -2.80 -0.33
C GLN A 41 -14.38 -2.50 -1.69
N ALA A 42 -13.93 -1.27 -1.91
CA ALA A 42 -13.22 -0.89 -3.14
C ALA A 42 -11.92 -1.68 -3.39
N MET A 43 -11.39 -2.41 -2.40
CA MET A 43 -10.20 -3.25 -2.54
C MET A 43 -10.49 -4.65 -3.09
N GLU A 44 -11.74 -5.13 -3.03
CA GLU A 44 -12.06 -6.53 -3.33
C GLU A 44 -11.65 -6.95 -4.74
N ASP A 45 -11.86 -6.08 -5.73
CA ASP A 45 -11.51 -6.34 -7.13
C ASP A 45 -10.02 -6.11 -7.45
N LEU A 46 -9.30 -5.44 -6.55
CA LEU A 46 -7.88 -5.10 -6.73
C LEU A 46 -6.95 -6.22 -6.25
N VAL A 47 -7.43 -7.20 -5.48
CA VAL A 47 -6.59 -8.24 -4.85
C VAL A 47 -6.80 -9.58 -5.54
N ALA A 48 -5.69 -10.20 -5.95
CA ALA A 48 -5.69 -11.52 -6.58
C ALA A 48 -5.98 -12.65 -5.57
N ASP A 49 -6.53 -13.75 -6.07
CA ASP A 49 -6.91 -14.92 -5.26
C ASP A 49 -5.71 -15.53 -4.51
N ASP A 50 -4.54 -15.51 -5.12
CA ASP A 50 -3.27 -16.02 -4.61
C ASP A 50 -2.36 -14.94 -3.98
N CYS A 51 -2.90 -13.75 -3.69
CA CYS A 51 -2.11 -12.65 -3.14
C CYS A 51 -1.39 -13.02 -1.84
N VAL A 52 -0.17 -12.53 -1.68
CA VAL A 52 0.64 -12.71 -0.48
C VAL A 52 1.02 -11.36 0.13
N ILE A 53 0.81 -11.22 1.43
CA ILE A 53 1.37 -10.11 2.22
C ILE A 53 2.48 -10.64 3.12
N GLU A 54 3.64 -9.97 3.11
CA GLU A 54 4.63 -10.03 4.18
C GLU A 54 4.51 -8.73 4.98
N ASN A 55 3.92 -8.83 6.17
CA ASN A 55 3.58 -7.67 6.96
C ASN A 55 4.81 -7.11 7.68
N THR A 56 4.73 -5.85 8.11
CA THR A 56 5.82 -5.12 8.78
C THR A 56 6.27 -5.74 10.11
N ASN A 57 5.43 -6.57 10.72
CA ASN A 57 5.63 -7.17 12.05
C ASN A 57 4.98 -8.56 12.14
N PRO A 58 5.40 -9.39 13.11
CA PRO A 58 6.54 -9.20 14.00
C PRO A 58 7.88 -9.55 13.34
N ALA A 59 8.97 -8.95 13.82
CA ALA A 59 10.32 -9.41 13.52
C ALA A 59 10.52 -10.89 13.96
N PRO A 60 11.41 -11.66 13.31
CA PRO A 60 12.33 -11.24 12.25
C PRO A 60 11.75 -11.26 10.83
N ASN A 61 10.64 -11.96 10.60
CA ASN A 61 10.19 -12.30 9.24
C ASN A 61 8.94 -11.53 8.78
N GLY A 62 8.21 -10.89 9.69
CA GLY A 62 6.88 -10.39 9.41
C GLY A 62 5.83 -11.51 9.39
N ALA A 63 4.58 -11.17 9.71
CA ALA A 63 3.46 -12.09 9.53
C ALA A 63 3.20 -12.29 8.03
N ARG A 64 3.13 -13.56 7.60
CA ARG A 64 2.83 -13.92 6.20
C ARG A 64 1.36 -14.26 6.05
N LEU A 65 0.64 -13.48 5.24
CA LEU A 65 -0.78 -13.65 4.97
C LEU A 65 -0.96 -14.19 3.55
N LEU A 66 -1.73 -15.27 3.41
CA LEU A 66 -1.86 -16.01 2.16
C LEU A 66 -3.30 -16.00 1.65
N GLY A 67 -3.43 -15.67 0.37
CA GLY A 67 -4.69 -15.65 -0.34
C GLY A 67 -5.50 -14.37 -0.11
N LYS A 68 -6.41 -14.12 -1.05
CA LYS A 68 -7.25 -12.91 -1.10
C LYS A 68 -7.94 -12.58 0.22
N ALA A 69 -8.56 -13.57 0.87
CA ALA A 69 -9.32 -13.36 2.09
C ALA A 69 -8.45 -12.80 3.24
N ALA A 70 -7.26 -13.38 3.46
CA ALA A 70 -6.35 -12.93 4.51
C ALA A 70 -5.76 -11.55 4.21
N CYS A 71 -5.44 -11.30 2.93
CA CYS A 71 -4.91 -10.01 2.49
C CYS A 71 -5.95 -8.88 2.63
N LEU A 72 -7.19 -9.13 2.19
CA LEU A 72 -8.29 -8.19 2.35
C LEU A 72 -8.61 -7.92 3.81
N ALA A 73 -8.71 -8.94 4.66
CA ALA A 73 -8.98 -8.74 6.08
C ALA A 73 -7.96 -7.79 6.74
N ASN A 74 -6.68 -7.90 6.38
CA ASN A 74 -5.63 -7.00 6.86
C ASN A 74 -5.80 -5.56 6.35
N TRP A 75 -5.96 -5.36 5.04
CA TRP A 75 -6.06 -4.00 4.50
C TRP A 75 -7.39 -3.32 4.78
N GLN A 76 -8.50 -4.05 4.76
CA GLN A 76 -9.83 -3.53 5.10
C GLN A 76 -9.86 -3.09 6.57
N GLY A 77 -9.28 -3.86 7.49
CA GLY A 77 -9.14 -3.46 8.89
C GLY A 77 -8.36 -2.15 9.06
N LEU A 78 -7.29 -1.96 8.30
CA LEU A 78 -6.52 -0.71 8.28
C LEU A 78 -7.31 0.46 7.67
N ALA A 79 -7.97 0.22 6.53
CA ALA A 79 -8.75 1.24 5.82
C ALA A 79 -9.97 1.72 6.61
N SER A 80 -10.57 0.87 7.44
CA SER A 80 -11.70 1.24 8.31
C SER A 80 -11.29 2.09 9.53
N SER A 81 -10.00 2.21 9.84
CA SER A 81 -9.56 3.02 10.98
C SER A 81 -9.58 4.52 10.63
N THR A 82 -10.33 5.31 11.41
CA THR A 82 -10.32 6.78 11.32
C THR A 82 -9.34 7.43 12.31
N SER A 83 -8.80 6.63 13.24
CA SER A 83 -7.87 7.09 14.28
C SER A 83 -6.42 7.15 13.82
N ALA A 84 -6.09 6.48 12.72
CA ALA A 84 -4.78 6.46 12.13
C ALA A 84 -4.88 6.62 10.61
N ARG A 85 -3.82 7.15 10.00
CA ARG A 85 -3.79 7.39 8.55
C ARG A 85 -2.41 7.14 7.97
N PHE A 86 -2.39 6.80 6.68
CA PHE A 86 -1.18 6.77 5.89
C PHE A 86 -0.97 8.12 5.18
N VAL A 87 0.19 8.72 5.37
CA VAL A 87 0.72 9.83 4.57
C VAL A 87 1.59 9.23 3.48
N ARG A 88 1.27 9.47 2.21
CA ARG A 88 2.12 9.06 1.08
C ARG A 88 3.26 10.06 0.93
N GLU A 89 4.49 9.56 0.91
CA GLU A 89 5.70 10.38 0.78
C GLU A 89 6.27 10.33 -0.64
N GLU A 90 6.24 9.17 -1.29
CA GLU A 90 6.70 8.97 -2.66
C GLU A 90 6.12 7.67 -3.20
N VAL A 91 5.68 7.69 -4.46
CA VAL A 91 5.17 6.51 -5.13
C VAL A 91 5.72 6.44 -6.54
N PHE A 92 6.29 5.29 -6.90
CA PHE A 92 6.73 5.04 -8.26
C PHE A 92 6.51 3.60 -8.70
N VAL A 93 6.41 3.42 -10.01
CA VAL A 93 6.14 2.16 -10.69
C VAL A 93 7.26 1.85 -11.67
N VAL A 94 7.65 0.57 -11.74
CA VAL A 94 8.56 0.00 -12.74
C VAL A 94 7.94 -1.31 -13.24
N GLY A 95 7.35 -1.29 -14.44
CA GLY A 95 6.62 -2.45 -14.98
C GLY A 95 5.50 -2.90 -14.03
N GLU A 96 5.53 -4.17 -13.62
CA GLU A 96 4.57 -4.79 -12.70
C GLU A 96 4.81 -4.47 -11.20
N ARG A 97 5.83 -3.68 -10.87
CA ARG A 97 6.16 -3.36 -9.47
C ARG A 97 5.85 -1.93 -9.12
N ALA A 98 5.39 -1.71 -7.89
CA ALA A 98 5.26 -0.39 -7.31
C ALA A 98 5.99 -0.31 -5.97
N VAL A 99 6.57 0.86 -5.71
CA VAL A 99 7.20 1.19 -4.44
C VAL A 99 6.44 2.36 -3.84
N ILE A 100 5.98 2.19 -2.61
CA ILE A 100 5.17 3.18 -1.89
C ILE A 100 5.91 3.51 -0.60
N ARG A 101 6.52 4.69 -0.51
CA ARG A 101 7.00 5.23 0.77
C ARG A 101 5.87 5.96 1.47
N TRP A 102 5.74 5.69 2.77
CA TRP A 102 4.65 6.23 3.55
C TRP A 102 5.07 6.51 4.99
N ARG A 103 4.27 7.30 5.68
CA ARG A 103 4.26 7.43 7.14
C ARG A 103 2.91 7.03 7.68
N TYR A 104 2.88 6.10 8.62
CA TYR A 104 1.68 5.75 9.36
C TYR A 104 1.63 6.61 10.62
N CYS A 105 0.58 7.41 10.77
CA CYS A 105 0.38 8.33 11.89
C CYS A 105 -0.81 7.87 12.73
N TRP A 106 -0.62 7.72 14.04
CA TRP A 106 -1.68 7.41 15.02
C TRP A 106 -1.84 8.52 16.08
N GLY A 107 -1.19 9.67 15.87
CA GLY A 107 -1.32 10.86 16.69
C GLY A 107 -0.91 12.11 15.91
N THR A 108 -0.83 13.25 16.59
CA THR A 108 -0.52 14.54 15.97
C THR A 108 0.95 14.93 16.06
N ASP A 109 1.78 14.21 16.82
CA ASP A 109 3.21 14.45 16.94
C ASP A 109 4.05 13.42 16.17
N ASP A 110 5.34 13.74 15.99
CA ASP A 110 6.27 12.88 15.25
C ASP A 110 6.50 11.54 15.95
N ALA A 111 6.47 11.54 17.28
CA ALA A 111 6.63 10.35 18.12
C ALA A 111 5.48 9.34 17.93
N SER A 112 4.29 9.82 17.57
CA SER A 112 3.12 8.99 17.27
C SER A 112 3.02 8.64 15.78
N SER A 113 4.16 8.35 15.15
CA SER A 113 4.20 7.94 13.76
C SER A 113 5.42 7.07 13.45
N ILE A 114 5.32 6.30 12.38
CA ILE A 114 6.44 5.49 11.86
C ILE A 114 6.51 5.62 10.35
N ARG A 115 7.74 5.71 9.81
CA ARG A 115 7.96 5.65 8.37
C ARG A 115 8.13 4.21 7.92
N GLY A 116 7.60 3.91 6.75
CA GLY A 116 7.70 2.61 6.13
C GLY A 116 7.67 2.68 4.61
N ILE A 117 7.77 1.50 4.02
CA ILE A 117 7.75 1.28 2.59
C ILE A 117 7.02 -0.02 2.28
N ASN A 118 6.23 -0.01 1.22
CA ASN A 118 5.71 -1.23 0.62
C ASN A 118 6.36 -1.47 -0.73
N LEU A 119 6.78 -2.71 -0.97
CA LEU A 119 7.12 -3.25 -2.27
C LEU A 119 5.92 -4.05 -2.75
N MET A 120 5.25 -3.59 -3.80
CA MET A 120 4.03 -4.18 -4.34
C MET A 120 4.32 -4.81 -5.70
N ARG A 121 3.62 -5.90 -6.02
CA ARG A 121 3.57 -6.46 -7.37
C ARG A 121 2.13 -6.57 -7.84
N VAL A 122 1.89 -6.15 -9.08
CA VAL A 122 0.61 -6.22 -9.78
C VAL A 122 0.78 -7.10 -11.01
N CYS A 123 -0.14 -8.03 -11.22
CA CYS A 123 -0.17 -8.87 -12.41
C CYS A 123 -1.62 -9.03 -12.86
N GLY A 124 -1.90 -8.84 -14.16
CA GLY A 124 -3.25 -8.93 -14.71
C GLY A 124 -4.25 -8.01 -14.01
N GLY A 125 -3.85 -6.79 -13.71
CA GLY A 125 -4.69 -5.78 -13.07
C GLY A 125 -5.00 -6.01 -11.59
N ARG A 126 -4.31 -6.95 -10.92
CA ARG A 126 -4.52 -7.26 -9.50
C ARG A 126 -3.22 -7.33 -8.71
N ILE A 127 -3.28 -6.91 -7.46
CA ILE A 127 -2.20 -7.03 -6.47
C ILE A 127 -2.05 -8.51 -6.13
N VAL A 128 -0.85 -9.03 -6.38
CA VAL A 128 -0.46 -10.42 -6.13
C VAL A 128 0.58 -10.54 -5.01
N GLU A 129 1.23 -9.44 -4.64
CA GLU A 129 2.24 -9.41 -3.59
C GLU A 129 2.34 -8.02 -2.97
N ALA A 130 2.54 -7.98 -1.65
CA ALA A 130 2.89 -6.78 -0.92
C ALA A 130 3.82 -7.09 0.26
N MET A 131 5.00 -6.49 0.26
CA MET A 131 5.99 -6.65 1.32
C MET A 131 6.21 -5.32 2.03
N GLY A 132 5.86 -5.26 3.31
CA GLY A 132 5.94 -4.06 4.13
C GLY A 132 7.19 -4.04 5.02
N TYR A 133 7.86 -2.90 5.06
CA TYR A 133 9.01 -2.66 5.94
C TYR A 133 8.85 -1.32 6.64
N VAL A 134 9.34 -1.22 7.87
CA VAL A 134 9.34 0.02 8.65
C VAL A 134 10.72 0.35 9.18
N LYS A 135 10.92 1.58 9.63
CA LYS A 135 12.11 1.93 10.42
C LYS A 135 12.15 1.05 11.67
N GLY A 136 13.27 0.35 11.86
CA GLY A 136 13.54 -0.40 13.08
C GLY A 136 13.77 0.56 14.25
N THR A 137 13.29 0.16 15.42
CA THR A 137 13.66 0.75 16.71
C THR A 137 14.83 0.00 17.31
#